data_AF-A0A1G8C008-F1
#
_entry.id   AF-A0A1G8C008-F1
#
_cell.length_a   1.000
_cell.length_b   1.000
_cell.length_c   1.000
_cell.angle_alpha   90.00
_cell.angle_beta   90.00
_cell.angle_gamma   90.00
#
_symmetry.space_group_name_H-M   'P 1'
#
loop_
_entity.id
_entity.type
_entity.pdbx_description
1 polymer ?
#
loop_
_entity_poly.entity_id
_entity_poly.type
_entity_poly.pdbx_seq_one_letter_code
_entity_poly.pdbx_strand_id
1 'polypeptide(L)'
;MTPFASHIGRLLVLVALGVAVPQPLLAQAPPEAGGDPAARTERDRGAAPTRLDVPDRVRAAPVTPVEEDDGPVVRVRDGEDIQLPVGTSRLLKLPVPVRDVVIGNPDVVEVIARTPTEAFLMARGTGITNVFFLDVEGRVVLRSMVSVVVDVDGLRATLSRLLPNEPIQVEATPDSVYLRGRVSSDSVADQALRVAARFAGGEGLVNLLSVGQEQQVLLQVRVAEVARNTLKELGINFNSLGADNINTTIWNAATTASALDPALTKAVTLGLSGIAGGIPFDLTIRALEERGLVRTLAEPNLTAVSGEAAELVAGGEYPFPVADGSGGVTIEFRPYGVAVSFTPVVLSDGRISLRLSSEVSSIDTAVQVTVGGNIVNGFKVRRANTAVELPSGGSLMIAGLLQNETQQNLNGVPGLMDLPILGNLFSSKAFQRDESELVIMVTCYLVDPVQPGRLATATDGFAATNDLDFYLLNRLHHLYTGKSTLPANGVVGPIGYIVR
;
A
#
# COMPACT_ATOMS: atom_id res chain seq x y z
N MET A 1 -0.57 74.64 3.97
CA MET A 1 0.51 75.51 3.46
C MET A 1 1.83 74.75 3.62
N THR A 2 2.38 74.28 2.51
CA THR A 2 3.78 73.81 2.32
C THR A 2 4.73 75.03 2.26
N PRO A 3 6.11 74.95 2.21
CA PRO A 3 6.94 73.93 1.53
C PRO A 3 8.40 73.65 2.05
N PHE A 4 9.14 72.85 1.23
CA PHE A 4 10.61 72.58 1.12
C PHE A 4 11.22 71.43 1.97
N ALA A 5 11.58 70.25 1.43
CA ALA A 5 12.66 69.84 0.48
C ALA A 5 14.05 69.70 1.17
N SER A 6 14.63 68.51 1.35
CA SER A 6 15.45 67.67 0.42
C SER A 6 16.91 67.56 0.91
N HIS A 7 17.39 66.34 1.25
CA HIS A 7 18.70 65.74 0.90
C HIS A 7 18.87 64.38 1.65
N ILE A 8 18.83 63.24 0.95
CA ILE A 8 19.96 62.42 0.43
C ILE A 8 20.67 61.56 1.49
N GLY A 9 20.64 60.23 1.29
CA GLY A 9 21.46 59.26 2.01
C GLY A 9 20.96 57.81 1.95
N ARG A 10 20.80 57.24 0.74
CA ARG A 10 20.49 55.81 0.54
C ARG A 10 21.76 54.97 0.73
N LEU A 11 21.76 54.07 1.71
CA LEU A 11 22.75 53.00 1.85
C LEU A 11 22.23 51.74 1.15
N LEU A 12 22.97 51.27 0.15
CA LEU A 12 22.67 50.12 -0.70
C LEU A 12 23.47 48.92 -0.17
N VAL A 13 22.79 47.92 0.40
CA VAL A 13 23.42 46.66 0.83
C VAL A 13 23.34 45.67 -0.33
N LEU A 14 24.53 45.32 -0.84
CA LEU A 14 24.77 44.33 -1.89
C LEU A 14 24.62 42.92 -1.29
N VAL A 15 23.58 42.17 -1.67
CA VAL A 15 23.47 40.73 -1.36
C VAL A 15 24.02 39.97 -2.56
N ALA A 16 25.18 39.33 -2.37
CA ALA A 16 25.81 38.45 -3.36
C ALA A 16 25.05 37.12 -3.44
N LEU A 17 24.44 36.87 -4.60
CA LEU A 17 23.75 35.62 -4.93
C LEU A 17 24.79 34.62 -5.47
N GLY A 18 25.25 33.70 -4.62
CA GLY A 18 26.09 32.57 -5.02
C GLY A 18 25.24 31.43 -5.57
N VAL A 19 25.16 31.33 -6.89
CA VAL A 19 24.53 30.22 -7.62
C VAL A 19 25.56 29.09 -7.74
N ALA A 20 25.29 27.94 -7.12
CA ALA A 20 26.05 26.72 -7.30
C ALA A 20 25.26 25.74 -8.18
N VAL A 21 25.70 25.57 -9.42
CA VAL A 21 25.24 24.55 -10.38
C VAL A 21 26.13 23.32 -10.23
N PRO A 22 25.60 22.11 -9.96
CA PRO A 22 26.37 20.89 -10.12
C PRO A 22 26.26 20.38 -11.58
N GLN A 23 27.40 20.25 -12.25
CA GLN A 23 27.52 19.58 -13.55
C GLN A 23 27.54 18.04 -13.38
N PRO A 24 27.05 17.26 -14.37
CA PRO A 24 27.03 15.80 -14.33
C PRO A 24 28.39 15.21 -14.72
N LEU A 25 28.82 14.19 -13.97
CA LEU A 25 30.02 13.40 -14.24
C LEU A 25 29.72 12.38 -15.35
N LEU A 26 30.60 12.34 -16.35
CA LEU A 26 30.57 11.44 -17.50
C LEU A 26 30.78 9.96 -17.12
N ALA A 27 30.17 9.12 -17.95
CA ALA A 27 30.21 7.67 -17.99
C ALA A 27 31.63 7.06 -18.06
N GLN A 28 31.79 5.89 -17.43
CA GLN A 28 32.80 4.89 -17.78
C GLN A 28 32.13 3.52 -17.91
N ALA A 29 32.40 2.88 -19.05
CA ALA A 29 31.96 1.54 -19.44
C ALA A 29 32.99 0.46 -18.97
N PRO A 30 32.65 -0.84 -19.01
CA PRO A 30 33.30 -1.89 -18.22
C PRO A 30 34.47 -2.56 -18.95
N PRO A 31 35.37 -3.28 -18.25
CA PRO A 31 36.27 -4.22 -18.91
C PRO A 31 35.69 -5.65 -18.96
N GLU A 32 35.92 -6.26 -20.12
CA GLU A 32 35.57 -7.62 -20.52
C GLU A 32 36.42 -8.72 -19.85
N ALA A 33 35.94 -9.94 -20.06
CA ALA A 33 36.41 -11.25 -19.64
C ALA A 33 37.86 -11.63 -20.03
N GLY A 34 38.41 -12.57 -19.24
CA GLY A 34 39.51 -13.45 -19.68
C GLY A 34 40.16 -14.22 -18.52
N GLY A 35 40.11 -15.55 -18.54
CA GLY A 35 41.07 -16.41 -17.81
C GLY A 35 40.49 -17.66 -17.15
N ASP A 36 40.58 -18.79 -17.86
CA ASP A 36 40.27 -20.17 -17.46
C ASP A 36 41.23 -20.72 -16.35
N PRO A 37 40.88 -21.82 -15.63
CA PRO A 37 41.54 -22.27 -14.41
C PRO A 37 42.59 -23.36 -14.65
N ALA A 38 43.62 -23.41 -13.81
CA ALA A 38 44.43 -24.63 -13.65
C ALA A 38 45.05 -24.78 -12.26
N ALA A 39 44.84 -25.99 -11.73
CA ALA A 39 45.72 -26.78 -10.87
C ALA A 39 45.87 -26.41 -9.38
N ARG A 40 45.38 -27.31 -8.52
CA ARG A 40 46.17 -27.87 -7.41
C ARG A 40 45.77 -29.31 -7.11
N THR A 41 46.70 -30.20 -7.45
CA THR A 41 46.83 -31.62 -7.11
C THR A 41 47.25 -31.76 -5.64
N GLU A 42 46.77 -32.77 -4.90
CA GLU A 42 47.60 -33.89 -4.41
C GLU A 42 46.87 -34.94 -3.53
N ARG A 43 46.98 -36.20 -4.00
CA ARG A 43 47.27 -37.48 -3.30
C ARG A 43 46.56 -37.86 -1.98
N ASP A 44 46.01 -39.08 -1.94
CA ASP A 44 46.71 -40.21 -1.28
C ASP A 44 46.22 -41.63 -1.69
N ARG A 45 47.17 -42.58 -1.66
CA ARG A 45 47.22 -44.08 -1.60
C ARG A 45 45.92 -44.89 -1.75
N GLY A 46 45.83 -46.06 -2.40
CA GLY A 46 46.81 -47.13 -2.69
C GLY A 46 46.34 -48.46 -2.06
N ALA A 47 45.94 -49.46 -2.85
CA ALA A 47 45.84 -50.87 -2.44
C ALA A 47 45.78 -51.82 -3.66
N ALA A 48 46.50 -52.94 -3.54
CA ALA A 48 46.83 -53.93 -4.58
C ALA A 48 45.79 -55.08 -4.69
N PRO A 49 45.92 -56.01 -5.66
CA PRO A 49 44.81 -56.79 -6.21
C PRO A 49 44.61 -58.17 -5.54
N THR A 50 43.36 -58.67 -5.55
CA THR A 50 43.04 -60.06 -5.24
C THR A 50 42.38 -60.74 -6.44
N ARG A 51 42.96 -61.88 -6.82
CA ARG A 51 42.55 -62.81 -7.87
C ARG A 51 41.38 -63.66 -7.35
N LEU A 52 40.32 -63.84 -8.15
CA LEU A 52 39.37 -64.93 -7.94
C LEU A 52 38.84 -65.48 -9.28
N ASP A 53 38.57 -66.78 -9.24
CA ASP A 53 38.49 -67.73 -10.34
C ASP A 53 37.32 -67.57 -11.31
N VAL A 54 37.58 -68.04 -12.53
CA VAL A 54 36.58 -68.37 -13.56
C VAL A 54 35.99 -69.73 -13.25
N PRO A 55 34.65 -69.90 -13.32
CA PRO A 55 34.08 -71.16 -13.77
C PRO A 55 33.45 -71.01 -15.15
N ASP A 56 33.72 -72.01 -15.96
CA ASP A 56 33.28 -72.19 -17.33
C ASP A 56 31.80 -72.61 -17.40
N ARG A 57 31.11 -72.07 -18.42
CA ARG A 57 29.82 -72.51 -19.02
C ARG A 57 28.55 -72.54 -18.15
N VAL A 58 27.49 -71.89 -18.64
CA VAL A 58 26.21 -72.52 -19.06
C VAL A 58 25.21 -71.45 -19.59
N ARG A 59 24.75 -71.70 -20.84
CA ARG A 59 23.53 -71.21 -21.53
C ARG A 59 23.39 -69.72 -21.88
N ALA A 60 23.47 -69.45 -23.18
CA ALA A 60 22.83 -68.30 -23.82
C ALA A 60 21.32 -68.33 -23.58
N ALA A 61 20.79 -67.26 -22.98
CA ALA A 61 19.36 -66.93 -23.04
C ALA A 61 19.10 -66.22 -24.38
N PRO A 62 17.94 -66.44 -25.02
CA PRO A 62 17.61 -65.77 -26.28
C PRO A 62 17.48 -64.26 -26.04
N VAL A 63 18.17 -63.50 -26.88
CA VAL A 63 17.98 -62.05 -26.98
C VAL A 63 16.57 -61.84 -27.51
N THR A 64 15.67 -61.34 -26.66
CA THR A 64 14.41 -60.77 -27.13
C THR A 64 14.74 -59.52 -27.96
N PRO A 65 14.23 -59.39 -29.19
CA PRO A 65 14.40 -58.17 -29.96
C PRO A 65 13.82 -57.01 -29.17
N VAL A 66 14.54 -55.89 -29.16
CA VAL A 66 14.00 -54.59 -28.75
C VAL A 66 12.86 -54.29 -29.71
N GLU A 67 11.65 -54.21 -29.19
CA GLU A 67 10.46 -53.78 -29.91
C GLU A 67 10.64 -52.29 -30.19
N GLU A 68 10.90 -51.97 -31.46
CA GLU A 68 10.93 -50.62 -32.00
C GLU A 68 9.52 -50.05 -31.83
N ASP A 69 9.39 -49.00 -31.01
CA ASP A 69 8.14 -48.28 -30.77
C ASP A 69 7.75 -47.53 -32.05
N ASP A 70 7.21 -48.29 -33.01
CA ASP A 70 6.49 -47.78 -34.16
C ASP A 70 5.27 -47.02 -33.61
N GLY A 71 5.32 -45.70 -33.68
CA GLY A 71 4.20 -44.82 -33.33
C GLY A 71 2.87 -45.32 -33.94
N PRO A 72 1.71 -44.93 -33.38
CA PRO A 72 0.45 -45.65 -33.51
C PRO A 72 0.08 -45.96 -34.96
N VAL A 73 0.35 -47.20 -35.39
CA VAL A 73 0.02 -47.72 -36.71
C VAL A 73 -1.47 -48.02 -36.74
N VAL A 74 -2.27 -47.05 -37.16
CA VAL A 74 -3.72 -47.23 -37.35
C VAL A 74 -3.97 -47.66 -38.79
N ARG A 75 -4.62 -48.82 -38.95
CA ARG A 75 -5.14 -49.28 -40.24
C ARG A 75 -6.42 -48.51 -40.54
N VAL A 76 -6.33 -47.54 -41.43
CA VAL A 76 -7.46 -46.67 -41.76
C VAL A 76 -8.53 -47.45 -42.52
N ARG A 77 -9.77 -47.39 -42.01
CA ARG A 77 -10.98 -47.81 -42.75
C ARG A 77 -11.43 -46.68 -43.65
N ASP A 78 -12.10 -47.01 -44.77
CA ASP A 78 -12.64 -46.00 -45.69
C ASP A 78 -13.44 -44.91 -44.93
N GLY A 79 -12.99 -43.65 -45.05
CA GLY A 79 -13.65 -42.49 -44.45
C GLY A 79 -13.26 -42.13 -43.00
N GLU A 80 -12.13 -42.60 -42.47
CA GLU A 80 -11.66 -42.19 -41.13
C GLU A 80 -11.14 -40.73 -41.12
N ASP A 81 -11.61 -39.95 -40.15
CA ASP A 81 -11.13 -38.59 -39.89
C ASP A 81 -9.77 -38.64 -39.17
N ILE A 82 -8.74 -38.08 -39.80
CA ILE A 82 -7.37 -38.07 -39.27
C ILE A 82 -7.09 -36.70 -38.65
N GLN A 83 -6.92 -36.65 -37.33
CA GLN A 83 -6.45 -35.44 -36.63
C GLN A 83 -4.93 -35.46 -36.48
N LEU A 84 -4.29 -34.35 -36.84
CA LEU A 84 -2.83 -34.18 -36.80
C LEU A 84 -2.45 -32.80 -36.22
N PRO A 85 -1.55 -32.71 -35.22
CA PRO A 85 -1.01 -31.43 -34.79
C PRO A 85 -0.10 -30.81 -35.87
N VAL A 86 -0.11 -29.47 -36.00
CA VAL A 86 0.81 -28.75 -36.91
C VAL A 86 2.27 -29.14 -36.63
N GLY A 87 3.04 -29.39 -37.68
CA GLY A 87 4.47 -29.74 -37.58
C GLY A 87 4.74 -31.21 -37.26
N THR A 88 3.70 -32.03 -37.08
CA THR A 88 3.83 -33.49 -36.91
C THR A 88 3.64 -34.23 -38.21
N SER A 89 4.13 -35.48 -38.25
CA SER A 89 3.89 -36.39 -39.36
C SER A 89 3.35 -37.73 -38.87
N ARG A 90 2.56 -38.40 -39.72
CA ARG A 90 1.99 -39.70 -39.42
C ARG A 90 2.08 -40.62 -40.63
N LEU A 91 2.50 -41.85 -40.37
CA LEU A 91 2.52 -42.92 -41.36
C LEU A 91 1.11 -43.47 -41.55
N LEU A 92 0.64 -43.47 -42.80
CA LEU A 92 -0.61 -44.08 -43.24
C LEU A 92 -0.30 -45.34 -44.05
N LYS A 93 -0.78 -46.49 -43.58
CA LYS A 93 -0.74 -47.75 -44.34
C LYS A 93 -2.01 -47.87 -45.18
N LEU A 94 -1.83 -47.99 -46.49
CA LEU A 94 -2.91 -48.00 -47.47
C LEU A 94 -3.35 -49.45 -47.76
N PRO A 95 -4.66 -49.70 -47.93
CA PRO A 95 -5.18 -51.06 -48.11
C PRO A 95 -4.87 -51.67 -49.49
N VAL A 96 -4.59 -50.82 -50.48
CA VAL A 96 -4.33 -51.19 -51.89
C VAL A 96 -3.16 -50.33 -52.39
N PRO A 97 -2.31 -50.83 -53.31
CA PRO A 97 -1.29 -50.00 -53.94
C PRO A 97 -1.88 -48.76 -54.63
N VAL A 98 -1.33 -47.59 -54.35
CA VAL A 98 -1.76 -46.30 -54.93
C VAL A 98 -0.68 -45.76 -55.86
N ARG A 99 -1.09 -45.08 -56.93
CA ARG A 99 -0.17 -44.41 -57.86
C ARG A 99 -0.15 -42.91 -57.66
N ASP A 100 -1.33 -42.31 -57.54
CA ASP A 100 -1.50 -40.86 -57.52
C ASP A 100 -2.19 -40.41 -56.22
N VAL A 101 -1.77 -39.27 -55.67
CA VAL A 101 -2.37 -38.64 -54.48
C VAL A 101 -2.82 -37.24 -54.85
N VAL A 102 -4.07 -36.91 -54.52
CA VAL A 102 -4.63 -35.57 -54.74
C VAL A 102 -5.00 -34.97 -53.39
N ILE A 103 -4.45 -33.80 -53.11
CA ILE A 103 -4.66 -33.05 -51.88
C ILE A 103 -5.54 -31.85 -52.22
N GLY A 104 -6.62 -31.64 -51.46
CA GLY A 104 -7.51 -30.50 -51.67
C GLY A 104 -6.79 -29.17 -51.45
N ASN A 105 -6.11 -29.04 -50.31
CA ASN A 105 -5.29 -27.88 -49.96
C ASN A 105 -3.88 -28.32 -49.50
N PRO A 106 -2.82 -28.07 -50.30
CA PRO A 106 -1.44 -28.45 -49.97
C PRO A 106 -0.80 -27.57 -48.87
N ASP A 107 -1.37 -26.42 -48.54
CA ASP A 107 -0.86 -25.56 -47.46
C ASP A 107 -1.17 -26.13 -46.07
N VAL A 108 -2.18 -27.01 -45.98
CA VAL A 108 -2.63 -27.63 -44.73
C VAL A 108 -1.88 -28.95 -44.48
N VAL A 109 -1.81 -29.81 -45.50
CA VAL A 109 -1.16 -31.13 -45.41
C VAL A 109 -0.36 -31.41 -46.67
N GLU A 110 0.83 -31.95 -46.49
CA GLU A 110 1.63 -32.54 -47.55
C GLU A 110 1.65 -34.06 -47.41
N VAL A 111 1.59 -34.78 -48.54
CA VAL A 111 1.63 -36.23 -48.55
C VAL A 111 2.82 -36.72 -49.35
N ILE A 112 3.65 -37.56 -48.72
CA ILE A 112 4.82 -38.17 -49.35
C ILE A 112 4.60 -39.68 -49.39
N ALA A 113 4.30 -40.22 -50.57
CA ALA A 113 4.22 -41.66 -50.78
C ALA A 113 5.63 -42.26 -50.83
N ARG A 114 5.97 -43.13 -49.86
CA ARG A 114 7.29 -43.78 -49.80
C ARG A 114 7.28 -45.12 -50.53
N THR A 115 6.18 -45.86 -50.44
CA THR A 115 5.92 -47.10 -51.18
C THR A 115 4.49 -47.08 -51.71
N PRO A 116 4.10 -47.96 -52.66
CA PRO A 116 2.73 -48.02 -53.15
C PRO A 116 1.69 -48.26 -52.03
N THR A 117 2.10 -48.77 -50.87
CA THR A 117 1.21 -49.07 -49.73
C THR A 117 1.44 -48.19 -48.51
N GLU A 118 2.37 -47.22 -48.56
CA GLU A 118 2.72 -46.39 -47.42
C GLU A 118 2.88 -44.93 -47.81
N ALA A 119 2.17 -44.06 -47.11
CA ALA A 119 2.24 -42.61 -47.30
C ALA A 119 2.45 -41.90 -45.96
N PHE A 120 3.33 -40.90 -45.94
CA PHE A 120 3.47 -39.99 -44.80
C PHE A 120 2.59 -38.77 -45.02
N LEU A 121 1.72 -38.48 -44.04
CA LEU A 121 0.97 -37.23 -43.95
C LEU A 121 1.78 -36.27 -43.07
N MET A 122 2.15 -35.10 -43.60
CA MET A 122 2.86 -34.05 -42.88
C MET A 122 1.95 -32.83 -42.73
N ALA A 123 1.72 -32.41 -41.49
CA ALA A 123 0.91 -31.24 -41.20
C ALA A 123 1.73 -29.95 -41.38
N ARG A 124 1.36 -29.11 -42.36
CA ARG A 124 2.06 -27.86 -42.69
C ARG A 124 1.37 -26.62 -42.10
N GLY A 125 0.03 -26.59 -42.10
CA GLY A 125 -0.77 -25.46 -41.66
C GLY A 125 -2.09 -25.92 -41.05
N THR A 126 -2.70 -25.11 -40.19
CA THR A 126 -3.99 -25.45 -39.58
C THR A 126 -5.12 -25.41 -40.61
N GLY A 127 -6.15 -26.24 -40.41
CA GLY A 127 -7.32 -26.31 -41.30
C GLY A 127 -7.85 -27.71 -41.52
N ILE A 128 -8.85 -27.83 -42.38
CA ILE A 128 -9.44 -29.12 -42.78
C ILE A 128 -9.21 -29.29 -44.28
N THR A 129 -8.68 -30.44 -44.68
CA THR A 129 -8.42 -30.77 -46.08
C THR A 129 -8.77 -32.22 -46.37
N ASN A 130 -9.13 -32.51 -47.61
CA ASN A 130 -9.38 -33.87 -48.06
C ASN A 130 -8.16 -34.40 -48.82
N VAL A 131 -7.80 -35.64 -48.53
CA VAL A 131 -6.76 -36.37 -49.26
C VAL A 131 -7.42 -37.54 -49.99
N PHE A 132 -7.21 -37.59 -51.29
CA PHE A 132 -7.68 -38.66 -52.17
C PHE A 132 -6.50 -39.50 -52.63
N PHE A 133 -6.61 -40.80 -52.47
CA PHE A 133 -5.65 -41.76 -52.98
C PHE A 133 -6.26 -42.48 -54.19
N LEU A 134 -5.51 -42.54 -55.29
CA LEU A 134 -5.97 -43.10 -56.57
C LEU A 134 -5.12 -44.30 -56.98
N ASP A 135 -5.79 -45.34 -57.47
CA ASP A 135 -5.17 -46.54 -58.03
C ASP A 135 -4.73 -46.30 -59.49
N VAL A 136 -4.00 -47.25 -60.09
CA VAL A 136 -3.46 -47.20 -61.46
C VAL A 136 -4.52 -46.96 -62.54
N GLU A 137 -5.78 -47.34 -62.26
CA GLU A 137 -6.95 -47.13 -63.13
C GLU A 137 -7.66 -45.78 -62.88
N GLY A 138 -7.12 -44.91 -62.03
CA GLY A 138 -7.68 -43.59 -61.71
C GLY A 138 -8.92 -43.62 -60.82
N ARG A 139 -9.21 -44.76 -60.18
CA ARG A 139 -10.30 -44.89 -59.20
C ARG A 139 -9.84 -44.44 -57.82
N VAL A 140 -10.69 -43.70 -57.10
CA VAL A 140 -10.44 -43.31 -55.71
C VAL A 140 -10.55 -44.56 -54.83
N VAL A 141 -9.43 -44.96 -54.23
CA VAL A 141 -9.31 -46.13 -53.36
C VAL A 141 -9.41 -45.79 -51.88
N LEU A 142 -9.10 -44.55 -51.50
CA LEU A 142 -9.31 -44.04 -50.14
C LEU A 142 -9.57 -42.54 -50.17
N ARG A 143 -10.55 -42.11 -49.37
CA ARG A 143 -10.81 -40.71 -49.05
C ARG A 143 -10.63 -40.54 -47.54
N SER A 144 -9.72 -39.65 -47.15
CA SER A 144 -9.51 -39.29 -45.75
C SER A 144 -9.68 -37.79 -45.58
N MET A 145 -10.50 -37.40 -44.60
CA MET A 145 -10.59 -36.01 -44.17
C MET A 145 -9.53 -35.80 -43.10
N VAL A 146 -8.62 -34.87 -43.34
CA VAL A 146 -7.51 -34.56 -42.45
C VAL A 146 -7.77 -33.22 -41.80
N SER A 147 -7.85 -33.19 -40.47
CA SER A 147 -7.98 -31.98 -39.69
C SER A 147 -6.67 -31.70 -38.98
N VAL A 148 -6.04 -30.59 -39.36
CA VAL A 148 -4.82 -30.11 -38.74
C VAL A 148 -5.18 -29.06 -37.70
N VAL A 149 -4.83 -29.34 -36.45
CA VAL A 149 -5.10 -28.48 -35.29
C VAL A 149 -3.80 -28.07 -34.60
N VAL A 150 -3.87 -27.04 -33.76
CA VAL A 150 -2.75 -26.68 -32.88
C VAL A 150 -2.47 -27.82 -31.89
N ASP A 151 -1.21 -28.00 -31.47
CA ASP A 151 -0.83 -28.97 -30.44
C ASP A 151 -1.41 -28.58 -29.07
N VAL A 152 -2.64 -29.02 -28.82
CA VAL A 152 -3.36 -28.79 -27.57
C VAL A 152 -2.72 -29.56 -26.43
N ASP A 153 -2.16 -30.74 -26.70
CA ASP A 153 -1.58 -31.60 -25.69
C ASP A 153 -0.26 -31.01 -25.17
N GLY A 154 0.59 -30.51 -26.07
CA GLY A 154 1.79 -29.76 -25.70
C GLY A 154 1.49 -28.47 -24.94
N LEU A 155 0.48 -27.71 -25.37
CA LEU A 155 0.04 -26.51 -24.66
C LEU A 155 -0.49 -26.84 -23.26
N ARG A 156 -1.34 -27.87 -23.13
CA ARG A 156 -1.87 -28.33 -21.83
C ARG A 156 -0.77 -28.83 -20.90
N ALA A 157 0.21 -29.57 -21.42
CA ALA A 157 1.37 -30.03 -20.66
C ALA A 157 2.25 -28.87 -20.17
N THR A 158 2.39 -27.81 -20.98
CA THR A 158 3.15 -26.61 -20.62
C THR A 158 2.43 -25.79 -19.55
N LEU A 159 1.12 -25.56 -19.74
CA LEU A 159 0.29 -24.83 -18.77
C LEU A 159 0.22 -25.55 -17.42
N SER A 160 0.01 -26.87 -17.40
CA SER A 160 -0.02 -27.64 -16.15
C SER A 160 1.33 -27.66 -15.42
N ARG A 161 2.45 -27.50 -16.13
CA ARG A 161 3.78 -27.38 -15.50
C ARG A 161 4.03 -26.01 -14.89
N LEU A 162 3.59 -24.94 -15.55
CA LEU A 162 3.80 -23.56 -15.10
C LEU A 162 2.76 -23.11 -14.08
N LEU A 163 1.52 -23.58 -14.21
CA LEU A 163 0.35 -23.21 -13.43
C LEU A 163 -0.36 -24.47 -12.89
N PRO A 164 0.27 -25.23 -11.98
CA PRO A 164 -0.25 -26.53 -11.53
C PRO A 164 -1.55 -26.47 -10.73
N ASN A 165 -1.86 -25.32 -10.13
CA ASN A 165 -3.03 -25.13 -9.26
C ASN A 165 -4.23 -24.49 -9.97
N GLU A 166 -4.10 -24.17 -11.26
CA GLU A 166 -5.12 -23.41 -11.99
C GLU A 166 -5.95 -24.35 -12.88
N PRO A 167 -7.29 -24.36 -12.74
CA PRO A 167 -8.17 -25.21 -13.54
C PRO A 167 -8.40 -24.59 -14.95
N ILE A 168 -7.33 -24.53 -15.75
CA ILE A 168 -7.36 -24.01 -17.13
C ILE A 168 -7.61 -25.17 -18.10
N GLN A 169 -8.72 -25.08 -18.83
CA GLN A 169 -9.08 -25.96 -19.93
C GLN A 169 -8.68 -25.31 -21.25
N VAL A 170 -8.08 -26.11 -22.13
CA VAL A 170 -7.68 -25.70 -23.48
C VAL A 170 -8.49 -26.49 -24.48
N GLU A 171 -9.22 -25.78 -25.32
CA GLU A 171 -9.96 -26.32 -26.46
C GLU A 171 -9.38 -25.66 -27.73
N ALA A 172 -9.12 -26.43 -28.78
CA ALA A 172 -8.71 -25.89 -30.07
C ALA A 172 -9.73 -26.27 -31.14
N THR A 173 -10.08 -25.29 -31.96
CA THR A 173 -10.67 -25.46 -33.28
C THR A 173 -9.59 -25.26 -34.35
N PRO A 174 -9.84 -25.64 -35.61
CA PRO A 174 -8.86 -25.46 -36.68
C PRO A 174 -8.35 -24.02 -36.83
N ASP A 175 -9.17 -23.03 -36.52
CA ASP A 175 -8.82 -21.61 -36.69
C ASP A 175 -8.48 -20.88 -35.38
N SER A 176 -8.78 -21.47 -34.21
CA SER A 176 -8.58 -20.76 -32.93
C SER A 176 -8.39 -21.67 -31.71
N VAL A 177 -7.72 -21.15 -30.69
CA VAL A 177 -7.53 -21.78 -29.38
C VAL A 177 -8.30 -20.99 -28.33
N TYR A 178 -9.15 -21.68 -27.58
CA TYR A 178 -9.93 -21.14 -26.48
C TYR A 178 -9.30 -21.56 -25.15
N LEU A 179 -9.03 -20.57 -24.29
CA LEU A 179 -8.67 -20.81 -22.89
C LEU A 179 -9.89 -20.57 -22.02
N ARG A 180 -10.39 -21.62 -21.36
CA ARG A 180 -11.55 -21.53 -20.44
C ARG A 180 -11.13 -21.95 -19.05
N GLY A 181 -11.63 -21.27 -18.03
CA GLY A 181 -11.35 -21.64 -16.65
C GLY A 181 -11.58 -20.49 -15.69
N ARG A 182 -11.44 -20.79 -14.40
CA ARG A 182 -11.37 -19.76 -13.36
C ARG A 182 -9.95 -19.71 -12.85
N VAL A 183 -9.33 -18.53 -12.90
CA VAL A 183 -7.95 -18.32 -12.44
C VAL A 183 -7.92 -17.48 -11.17
N SER A 184 -6.88 -17.64 -10.35
CA SER A 184 -6.78 -16.97 -9.04
C SER A 184 -6.57 -15.45 -9.11
N SER A 185 -5.91 -14.94 -10.15
CA SER A 185 -5.54 -13.53 -10.28
C SER A 185 -5.38 -13.12 -11.74
N ASP A 186 -5.43 -11.81 -11.98
CA ASP A 186 -5.18 -11.22 -13.30
C ASP A 186 -3.77 -11.52 -13.83
N SER A 187 -2.77 -11.48 -12.94
CA SER A 187 -1.38 -11.83 -13.27
C SER A 187 -1.20 -13.26 -13.81
N VAL A 188 -1.99 -14.20 -13.30
CA VAL A 188 -2.01 -15.61 -13.76
C VAL A 188 -2.71 -15.72 -15.12
N ALA A 189 -3.83 -15.01 -15.30
CA ALA A 189 -4.53 -14.94 -16.59
C ALA A 189 -3.58 -14.45 -17.71
N ASP A 190 -2.88 -13.35 -17.43
CA ASP A 190 -1.89 -12.75 -18.31
C ASP A 190 -0.75 -13.71 -18.67
N GLN A 191 -0.26 -14.48 -17.70
CA GLN A 191 0.78 -15.47 -17.94
C GLN A 191 0.28 -16.62 -18.81
N ALA A 192 -0.94 -17.12 -18.58
CA ALA A 192 -1.55 -18.16 -19.39
C ALA A 192 -1.74 -17.70 -20.84
N LEU A 193 -2.18 -16.46 -21.06
CA LEU A 193 -2.35 -15.86 -22.37
C LEU A 193 -1.02 -15.74 -23.13
N ARG A 194 0.05 -15.29 -22.45
CA ARG A 194 1.39 -15.20 -23.07
C ARG A 194 1.91 -16.57 -23.52
N VAL A 195 1.66 -17.62 -22.74
CA VAL A 195 2.05 -18.99 -23.12
C VAL A 195 1.22 -19.47 -24.31
N ALA A 196 -0.10 -19.34 -24.25
CA ALA A 196 -0.98 -19.79 -25.33
C ALA A 196 -0.76 -19.03 -26.66
N ALA A 197 -0.44 -17.74 -26.59
CA ALA A 197 -0.11 -16.93 -27.77
C ALA A 197 1.08 -17.47 -28.56
N ARG A 198 2.03 -18.16 -27.90
CA ARG A 198 3.17 -18.80 -28.55
C ARG A 198 2.80 -20.06 -29.32
N PHE A 199 1.74 -20.75 -28.92
CA PHE A 199 1.24 -21.96 -29.57
C PHE A 199 0.20 -21.65 -30.67
N ALA A 200 -0.63 -20.63 -30.48
CA ALA A 200 -1.74 -20.28 -31.37
C ALA A 200 -1.36 -19.37 -32.56
N GLY A 201 -0.08 -19.01 -32.74
CA GLY A 201 0.34 -18.16 -33.86
C GLY A 201 -0.15 -16.70 -33.80
N GLY A 202 -0.53 -16.21 -32.62
CA GLY A 202 -0.90 -14.81 -32.38
C GLY A 202 -2.37 -14.46 -32.61
N GLU A 203 -2.91 -14.69 -33.80
CA GLU A 203 -4.25 -14.19 -34.19
C GLU A 203 -5.41 -15.14 -33.82
N GLY A 204 -5.13 -16.41 -33.53
CA GLY A 204 -6.14 -17.42 -33.21
C GLY A 204 -6.46 -17.58 -31.72
N LEU A 205 -6.05 -16.68 -30.81
CA LEU A 205 -6.24 -16.85 -29.37
C LEU A 205 -7.51 -16.16 -28.86
N VAL A 206 -8.42 -16.94 -28.26
CA VAL A 206 -9.63 -16.41 -27.62
C VAL A 206 -9.57 -16.64 -26.11
N ASN A 207 -9.59 -15.54 -25.35
CA ASN A 207 -9.59 -15.57 -23.89
C ASN A 207 -11.02 -15.72 -23.34
N LEU A 208 -11.30 -16.86 -22.70
CA LEU A 208 -12.53 -17.11 -21.92
C LEU A 208 -12.21 -17.39 -20.45
N LEU A 209 -11.02 -16.98 -19.99
CA LEU A 209 -10.65 -17.09 -18.58
C LEU A 209 -11.44 -16.06 -17.78
N SER A 210 -11.98 -16.51 -16.65
CA SER A 210 -12.57 -15.64 -15.64
C SER A 210 -11.61 -15.54 -14.46
N VAL A 211 -11.32 -14.33 -13.99
CA VAL A 211 -10.59 -14.16 -12.74
C VAL A 211 -11.59 -14.42 -11.60
N GLY A 212 -11.30 -15.42 -10.77
CA GLY A 212 -12.12 -15.72 -9.60
C GLY A 212 -12.02 -14.60 -8.57
N GLN A 213 -13.16 -14.25 -7.96
CA GLN A 213 -13.38 -13.29 -6.87
C GLN A 213 -12.34 -12.16 -6.80
N GLU A 214 -12.76 -10.94 -7.17
CA GLU A 214 -11.97 -9.73 -6.95
C GLU A 214 -11.37 -9.74 -5.54
N GLN A 215 -10.05 -9.89 -5.46
CA GLN A 215 -9.36 -9.96 -4.18
C GLN A 215 -9.47 -8.59 -3.52
N GLN A 216 -10.17 -8.53 -2.39
CA GLN A 216 -10.35 -7.29 -1.62
C GLN A 216 -9.34 -7.24 -0.48
N VAL A 217 -8.75 -6.07 -0.29
CA VAL A 217 -7.79 -5.81 0.78
C VAL A 217 -8.37 -4.75 1.71
N LEU A 218 -8.53 -5.13 2.98
CA LEU A 218 -8.82 -4.21 4.07
C LEU A 218 -7.51 -3.64 4.61
N LEU A 219 -7.35 -2.32 4.51
CA LEU A 219 -6.27 -1.57 5.14
C LEU A 219 -6.74 -1.04 6.50
N GLN A 220 -5.88 -1.18 7.52
CA GLN A 220 -5.98 -0.52 8.80
C GLN A 220 -4.70 0.29 9.03
N VAL A 221 -4.83 1.61 9.13
CA VAL A 221 -3.72 2.49 9.53
C VAL A 221 -3.93 2.88 10.99
N ARG A 222 -2.85 2.94 11.77
CA ARG A 222 -2.89 3.38 13.16
C ARG A 222 -1.88 4.49 13.34
N VAL A 223 -2.37 5.68 13.63
CA VAL A 223 -1.55 6.86 13.92
C VAL A 223 -1.69 7.16 15.40
N ALA A 224 -0.62 6.90 16.15
CA ALA A 224 -0.57 7.13 17.59
C ALA A 224 0.45 8.21 17.91
N GLU A 225 0.03 9.23 18.66
CA GLU A 225 0.92 10.26 19.19
C GLU A 225 0.75 10.39 20.70
N VAL A 226 1.87 10.57 21.39
CA VAL A 226 1.91 10.89 22.82
C VAL A 226 2.75 12.15 22.98
N ALA A 227 2.12 13.21 23.49
CA ALA A 227 2.79 14.46 23.83
C ALA A 227 2.78 14.66 25.34
N ARG A 228 3.94 14.98 25.92
CA ARG A 228 4.14 15.25 27.35
C ARG A 228 4.76 16.63 27.52
N ASN A 229 4.19 17.43 28.40
CA ASN A 229 4.75 18.72 28.81
C ASN A 229 5.04 18.65 30.31
N THR A 230 6.23 19.07 30.74
CA THR A 230 6.58 19.25 32.15
C THR A 230 7.12 20.65 32.36
N LEU A 231 6.42 21.46 33.16
CA LEU A 231 6.84 22.78 33.60
C LEU A 231 7.13 22.75 35.10
N LYS A 232 8.31 23.22 35.50
CA LYS A 232 8.70 23.39 36.89
C LYS A 232 9.27 24.79 37.07
N GLU A 233 8.70 25.54 37.99
CA GLU A 233 9.17 26.87 38.34
C GLU A 233 9.34 26.94 39.85
N LEU A 234 10.52 27.39 40.28
CA LEU A 234 10.78 27.72 41.67
C LEU A 234 11.69 28.93 41.70
N GLY A 235 11.22 30.00 42.34
CA GLY A 235 12.00 31.22 42.35
C GLY A 235 11.52 32.27 43.31
N ILE A 236 12.44 33.16 43.62
CA ILE A 236 12.19 34.37 44.38
C ILE A 236 12.55 35.55 43.49
N ASN A 237 11.57 36.40 43.19
CA ASN A 237 11.77 37.62 42.44
C ASN A 237 11.91 38.80 43.41
N PHE A 238 13.03 39.51 43.30
CA PHE A 238 13.30 40.75 44.02
C PHE A 238 13.21 41.90 43.04
N ASN A 239 12.27 42.81 43.29
CA ASN A 239 12.16 44.03 42.49
C ASN A 239 12.45 45.24 43.39
N SER A 240 13.52 45.98 43.10
CA SER A 240 13.81 47.27 43.74
C SER A 240 13.21 48.38 42.90
N LEU A 241 12.14 48.99 43.38
CA LEU A 241 11.46 50.07 42.65
C LEU A 241 12.23 51.38 42.86
N GLY A 242 12.53 52.09 41.77
CA GLY A 242 13.16 53.40 41.84
C GLY A 242 12.32 54.41 42.66
N ALA A 243 12.99 55.37 43.30
CA ALA A 243 12.41 56.28 44.29
C ALA A 243 11.23 57.15 43.79
N ASP A 244 11.00 57.27 42.48
CA ASP A 244 9.93 58.08 41.89
C ASP A 244 8.52 57.42 41.93
N ASN A 245 8.40 56.14 42.34
CA ASN A 245 7.13 55.39 42.30
C ASN A 245 6.56 54.99 43.68
N ILE A 246 7.03 55.61 44.78
CA ILE A 246 6.73 55.18 46.15
C ILE A 246 5.23 55.29 46.51
N ASN A 247 4.51 56.28 45.96
CA ASN A 247 3.10 56.53 46.33
C ASN A 247 2.10 55.64 45.54
N THR A 248 2.46 55.14 44.37
CA THR A 248 1.55 54.36 43.50
C THR A 248 1.60 52.86 43.77
N THR A 249 2.70 52.34 44.32
CA THR A 249 2.88 50.89 44.52
C THR A 249 2.35 50.39 45.86
N ILE A 250 2.42 51.18 46.93
CA ILE A 250 1.95 50.76 48.27
C ILE A 250 0.41 50.64 48.32
N TRP A 251 -0.30 51.53 47.61
CA TRP A 251 -1.75 51.45 47.46
C TRP A 251 -2.20 50.35 46.49
N ASN A 252 -1.40 50.03 45.47
CA ASN A 252 -1.69 48.91 44.56
C ASN A 252 -1.32 47.53 45.14
N ALA A 253 -0.34 47.43 46.05
CA ALA A 253 0.01 46.17 46.72
C ALA A 253 -1.09 45.69 47.69
N ALA A 254 -1.82 46.63 48.30
CA ALA A 254 -2.98 46.31 49.14
C ALA A 254 -4.21 45.90 48.31
N THR A 255 -4.32 46.33 47.05
CA THR A 255 -5.42 45.94 46.15
C THR A 255 -5.11 44.67 45.35
N THR A 256 -3.85 44.36 45.04
CA THR A 256 -3.45 43.11 44.36
C THR A 256 -3.57 41.88 45.25
N ALA A 257 -3.41 41.99 46.57
CA ALA A 257 -3.68 40.88 47.51
C ALA A 257 -5.17 40.46 47.55
N SER A 258 -6.10 41.35 47.20
CA SER A 258 -7.55 41.09 47.11
C SER A 258 -8.06 40.88 45.67
N ALA A 259 -7.19 40.95 44.67
CA ALA A 259 -7.55 40.83 43.24
C ALA A 259 -6.84 39.66 42.53
N LEU A 260 -6.27 38.72 43.27
CA LEU A 260 -5.87 37.43 42.71
C LEU A 260 -7.15 36.62 42.48
N ASP A 261 -7.69 36.67 41.26
CA ASP A 261 -8.66 35.68 40.81
C ASP A 261 -7.96 34.30 40.85
N PRO A 262 -8.37 33.39 41.76
CA PRO A 262 -7.76 32.06 41.87
C PRO A 262 -7.95 31.22 40.61
N ALA A 263 -8.79 31.64 39.65
CA ALA A 263 -8.91 31.00 38.34
C ALA A 263 -7.77 31.35 37.36
N LEU A 264 -7.00 32.42 37.58
CA LEU A 264 -6.03 32.94 36.60
C LEU A 264 -4.56 32.56 36.86
N THR A 265 -4.20 32.11 38.06
CA THR A 265 -2.79 31.81 38.41
C THR A 265 -2.62 30.35 38.83
N LYS A 266 -2.09 29.53 37.92
CA LYS A 266 -1.74 28.13 38.19
C LYS A 266 -0.58 27.95 39.19
N ALA A 267 0.14 29.02 39.54
CA ALA A 267 1.30 29.02 40.42
C ALA A 267 0.97 29.60 41.79
N VAL A 268 1.50 28.99 42.86
CA VAL A 268 1.42 29.56 44.21
C VAL A 268 2.37 30.77 44.25
N THR A 269 1.79 31.95 44.42
CA THR A 269 2.52 33.22 44.46
C THR A 269 2.33 33.86 45.83
N LEU A 270 3.42 34.00 46.59
CA LEU A 270 3.43 34.66 47.91
C LEU A 270 4.24 35.95 47.79
N GLY A 271 3.57 37.09 47.88
CA GLY A 271 4.18 38.42 47.81
C GLY A 271 4.32 39.06 49.18
N LEU A 272 5.42 39.75 49.40
CA LEU A 272 5.66 40.66 50.52
C LEU A 272 6.22 41.96 49.94
N SER A 273 5.50 43.06 50.13
CA SER A 273 5.95 44.39 49.73
C SER A 273 6.10 45.30 50.96
N GLY A 274 7.12 46.15 50.98
CA GLY A 274 7.40 47.02 52.13
C GLY A 274 8.41 48.13 51.83
N ILE A 275 8.71 48.98 52.81
CA ILE A 275 9.78 49.98 52.74
C ILE A 275 10.81 49.66 53.81
N ALA A 276 12.07 49.47 53.41
CA ALA A 276 13.19 49.29 54.33
C ALA A 276 14.22 50.41 54.07
N GLY A 277 14.53 51.22 55.10
CA GLY A 277 15.55 52.28 54.99
C GLY A 277 15.24 53.38 53.96
N GLY A 278 13.96 53.63 53.66
CA GLY A 278 13.53 54.60 52.63
C GLY A 278 13.51 54.05 51.20
N ILE A 279 13.86 52.77 51.01
CA ILE A 279 13.84 52.09 49.72
C ILE A 279 12.62 51.14 49.69
N PRO A 280 11.68 51.30 48.74
CA PRO A 280 10.61 50.33 48.56
C PRO A 280 11.17 49.02 48.01
N PHE A 281 10.67 47.89 48.52
CA PHE A 281 11.02 46.56 48.05
C PHE A 281 9.77 45.73 47.80
N ASP A 282 9.85 44.88 46.77
CA ASP A 282 8.87 43.84 46.50
C ASP A 282 9.57 42.47 46.42
N LEU A 283 9.06 41.53 47.20
CA LEU A 283 9.56 40.18 47.31
C LEU A 283 8.43 39.22 46.94
N THR A 284 8.57 38.51 45.84
CA THR A 284 7.57 37.54 45.41
C THR A 284 8.18 36.15 45.27
N ILE A 285 7.65 35.18 46.01
CA ILE A 285 7.99 33.76 45.89
C ILE A 285 6.98 33.10 44.96
N ARG A 286 7.48 32.41 43.93
CA ARG A 286 6.66 31.66 42.98
C ARG A 286 7.11 30.21 42.93
N ALA A 287 6.15 29.30 43.06
CA ALA A 287 6.34 27.86 42.94
C ALA A 287 5.24 27.24 42.06
N LEU A 288 5.66 26.45 41.07
CA LEU A 288 4.77 25.76 40.13
C LEU A 288 5.40 24.42 39.72
N GLU A 289 4.59 23.35 39.72
CA GLU A 289 4.89 22.13 38.98
C GLU A 289 3.65 21.72 38.20
N GLU A 290 3.74 21.70 36.88
CA GLU A 290 2.69 21.31 35.96
C GLU A 290 3.18 20.16 35.08
N ARG A 291 2.34 19.14 34.90
CA ARG A 291 2.59 18.02 33.98
C ARG A 291 1.36 17.80 33.12
N GLY A 292 1.53 17.95 31.81
CA GLY A 292 0.53 17.67 30.80
C GLY A 292 0.84 16.38 30.04
N LEU A 293 -0.20 15.62 29.72
CA LEU A 293 -0.12 14.44 28.85
C LEU A 293 -1.30 14.47 27.88
N VAL A 294 -1.01 14.38 26.59
CA VAL A 294 -2.02 14.27 25.53
C VAL A 294 -1.70 13.01 24.73
N ARG A 295 -2.72 12.20 24.48
CA ARG A 295 -2.64 11.02 23.61
C ARG A 295 -3.64 11.17 22.47
N THR A 296 -3.15 11.04 21.25
CA THR A 296 -3.95 11.06 20.03
C THR A 296 -3.87 9.69 19.37
N LEU A 297 -5.02 9.13 18.98
CA LEU A 297 -5.10 7.89 18.22
C LEU A 297 -6.09 8.06 17.08
N ALA A 298 -5.65 7.82 15.86
CA ALA A 298 -6.51 7.72 14.68
C ALA A 298 -6.34 6.33 14.07
N GLU A 299 -7.46 5.65 13.81
CA GLU A 299 -7.49 4.30 13.23
C GLU A 299 -8.42 4.24 12.00
N PRO A 300 -8.05 4.88 10.87
CA PRO A 300 -8.84 4.76 9.65
C PRO A 300 -8.76 3.34 9.06
N ASN A 301 -9.90 2.87 8.57
CA ASN A 301 -10.07 1.57 7.94
C ASN A 301 -10.79 1.72 6.59
N LEU A 302 -10.26 1.07 5.55
CA LEU A 302 -10.83 1.14 4.21
C LEU A 302 -10.51 -0.14 3.44
N THR A 303 -11.46 -0.61 2.64
CA THR A 303 -11.29 -1.78 1.77
C THR A 303 -11.17 -1.33 0.32
N ALA A 304 -10.27 -1.95 -0.44
CA ALA A 304 -10.10 -1.70 -1.87
C ALA A 304 -9.93 -3.02 -2.64
N VAL A 305 -10.27 -3.00 -3.92
CA VAL A 305 -9.97 -4.11 -4.84
C VAL A 305 -8.48 -4.09 -5.19
N SER A 306 -7.87 -5.26 -5.34
CA SER A 306 -6.49 -5.38 -5.80
C SER A 306 -6.29 -4.67 -7.14
N GLY A 307 -5.35 -3.73 -7.19
CA GLY A 307 -5.01 -2.90 -8.35
C GLY A 307 -5.71 -1.54 -8.37
N GLU A 308 -6.77 -1.36 -7.58
CA GLU A 308 -7.60 -0.14 -7.61
C GLU A 308 -7.25 0.80 -6.45
N ALA A 309 -7.26 2.11 -6.70
CA ALA A 309 -7.03 3.10 -5.66
C ALA A 309 -8.31 3.34 -4.84
N ALA A 310 -8.17 3.44 -3.53
CA ALA A 310 -9.25 3.85 -2.64
C ALA A 310 -8.81 5.01 -1.75
N GLU A 311 -9.76 5.89 -1.45
CA GLU A 311 -9.55 7.09 -0.64
C GLU A 311 -10.64 7.23 0.42
N LEU A 312 -10.22 7.62 1.63
CA LEU A 312 -11.08 7.98 2.75
C LEU A 312 -10.62 9.34 3.27
N VAL A 313 -11.56 10.28 3.34
CA VAL A 313 -11.38 11.54 4.06
C VAL A 313 -12.44 11.64 5.14
N ALA A 314 -12.01 11.80 6.39
CA ALA A 314 -12.87 11.94 7.56
C ALA A 314 -12.40 13.14 8.39
N GLY A 315 -13.22 14.18 8.45
CA GLY A 315 -12.81 15.43 9.07
C GLY A 315 -13.77 16.57 8.80
N GLY A 316 -13.27 17.80 8.89
CA GLY A 316 -14.03 19.01 8.58
C GLY A 316 -13.22 19.97 7.73
N GLU A 317 -13.80 21.12 7.42
CA GLU A 317 -13.12 22.19 6.69
C GLU A 317 -12.91 23.39 7.60
N TYR A 318 -11.72 23.98 7.55
CA TYR A 318 -11.37 25.19 8.29
C TYR A 318 -11.39 26.40 7.33
N PRO A 319 -12.17 27.45 7.64
CA PRO A 319 -12.21 28.66 6.81
C PRO A 319 -10.95 29.51 7.04
N PHE A 320 -10.21 29.79 5.98
CA PHE A 320 -9.01 30.61 5.97
C PHE A 320 -9.29 31.93 5.23
N PRO A 321 -9.14 33.12 5.86
CA PRO A 321 -9.33 34.38 5.16
C PRO A 321 -8.12 34.68 4.27
N VAL A 322 -8.36 34.84 2.98
CA VAL A 322 -7.36 35.22 1.98
C VAL A 322 -7.72 36.57 1.37
N ALA A 323 -6.72 37.44 1.18
CA ALA A 323 -6.94 38.72 0.52
C ALA A 323 -7.22 38.48 -0.96
N ASP A 324 -8.31 39.04 -1.49
CA ASP A 324 -8.49 39.16 -2.91
C ASP A 324 -7.53 40.22 -3.48
N GLY A 325 -7.17 40.11 -4.76
CA GLY A 325 -6.25 41.05 -5.42
C GLY A 325 -6.74 42.51 -5.49
N SER A 326 -7.97 42.78 -5.04
CA SER A 326 -8.60 44.11 -4.95
C SER A 326 -8.68 44.65 -3.51
N GLY A 327 -8.17 43.93 -2.51
CA GLY A 327 -8.15 44.34 -1.10
C GLY A 327 -9.38 43.92 -0.27
N GLY A 328 -10.28 43.11 -0.81
CA GLY A 328 -11.34 42.41 -0.07
C GLY A 328 -10.84 41.10 0.55
N VAL A 329 -11.67 40.48 1.40
CA VAL A 329 -11.35 39.22 2.09
C VAL A 329 -12.27 38.13 1.56
N THR A 330 -11.70 37.08 0.97
CA THR A 330 -12.40 35.86 0.55
C THR A 330 -12.09 34.75 1.55
N ILE A 331 -13.00 33.78 1.71
CA ILE A 331 -12.80 32.62 2.60
C ILE A 331 -12.43 31.40 1.74
N GLU A 332 -11.26 30.83 1.98
CA GLU A 332 -10.78 29.57 1.41
C GLU A 332 -10.95 28.44 2.44
N PHE A 333 -11.62 27.35 2.07
CA PHE A 333 -11.80 26.22 2.98
C PHE A 333 -10.66 25.20 2.81
N ARG A 334 -10.00 24.85 3.91
CA ARG A 334 -8.96 23.81 3.93
C ARG A 334 -9.41 22.61 4.76
N PRO A 335 -9.38 21.38 4.21
CA PRO A 335 -9.79 20.19 4.95
C PRO A 335 -8.79 19.86 6.05
N TYR A 336 -9.29 19.36 7.17
CA TYR A 336 -8.48 18.80 8.25
C TYR A 336 -9.14 17.55 8.81
N GLY A 337 -8.35 16.67 9.42
CA GLY A 337 -8.81 15.40 9.96
C GLY A 337 -7.92 14.26 9.48
N VAL A 338 -8.51 13.12 9.16
CA VAL A 338 -7.80 11.94 8.69
C VAL A 338 -8.07 11.75 7.20
N ALA A 339 -7.01 11.71 6.41
CA ALA A 339 -7.06 11.38 4.99
C ALA A 339 -6.13 10.20 4.71
N VAL A 340 -6.66 9.16 4.07
CA VAL A 340 -5.89 7.98 3.68
C VAL A 340 -6.24 7.64 2.25
N SER A 341 -5.21 7.49 1.41
CA SER A 341 -5.33 6.95 0.07
C SER A 341 -4.35 5.80 -0.12
N PHE A 342 -4.82 4.71 -0.71
CA PHE A 342 -3.98 3.55 -0.94
C PHE A 342 -4.36 2.78 -2.20
N THR A 343 -3.38 2.06 -2.75
CA THR A 343 -3.56 1.13 -3.86
C THR A 343 -2.90 -0.19 -3.46
N PRO A 344 -3.67 -1.24 -3.14
CA PRO A 344 -3.14 -2.56 -2.83
C PRO A 344 -2.95 -3.37 -4.12
N VAL A 345 -1.95 -4.24 -4.17
CA VAL A 345 -1.79 -5.26 -5.22
C VAL A 345 -1.46 -6.58 -4.56
N VAL A 346 -2.30 -7.58 -4.77
CA VAL A 346 -2.08 -8.93 -4.25
C VAL A 346 -1.11 -9.68 -5.19
N LEU A 347 -0.04 -10.20 -4.60
CA LEU A 347 1.01 -10.94 -5.28
C LEU A 347 0.73 -12.45 -5.24
N SER A 348 1.39 -13.22 -6.11
CA SER A 348 1.18 -14.67 -6.26
C SER A 348 1.61 -15.50 -5.05
N ASP A 349 2.41 -14.95 -4.14
CA ASP A 349 2.83 -15.57 -2.89
C ASP A 349 1.92 -15.21 -1.69
N GLY A 350 0.79 -14.54 -1.94
CA GLY A 350 -0.14 -14.11 -0.90
C GLY A 350 0.32 -12.88 -0.12
N ARG A 351 1.40 -12.21 -0.57
CA ARG A 351 1.78 -10.89 -0.07
C ARG A 351 0.96 -9.79 -0.73
N ILE A 352 0.92 -8.66 -0.04
CA ILE A 352 0.20 -7.48 -0.47
C ILE A 352 1.24 -6.37 -0.62
N SER A 353 1.44 -5.93 -1.86
CA SER A 353 2.18 -4.71 -2.15
C SER A 353 1.23 -3.53 -1.96
N LEU A 354 1.61 -2.57 -1.13
CA LEU A 354 0.76 -1.45 -0.73
C LEU A 354 1.47 -0.15 -1.06
N ARG A 355 0.85 0.68 -1.90
CA ARG A 355 1.21 2.11 -2.02
C ARG A 355 0.25 2.89 -1.13
N LEU A 356 0.78 3.67 -0.19
CA LEU A 356 0.00 4.36 0.84
C LEU A 356 0.42 5.81 0.98
N SER A 357 -0.56 6.69 1.05
CA SER A 357 -0.46 8.06 1.52
C SER A 357 -1.43 8.24 2.69
N SER A 358 -0.90 8.54 3.88
CA SER A 358 -1.70 8.81 5.07
C SER A 358 -1.40 10.19 5.62
N GLU A 359 -2.44 10.90 6.00
CA GLU A 359 -2.37 12.24 6.56
C GLU A 359 -3.33 12.36 7.75
N VAL A 360 -2.82 12.88 8.87
CA VAL A 360 -3.61 13.24 10.04
C VAL A 360 -3.30 14.68 10.40
N SER A 361 -4.31 15.53 10.32
CA SER A 361 -4.24 16.95 10.61
C SER A 361 -5.22 17.35 11.70
N SER A 362 -4.77 18.24 12.59
CA SER A 362 -5.58 18.86 13.62
C SER A 362 -5.33 20.36 13.61
N ILE A 363 -6.32 21.13 14.03
CA ILE A 363 -6.15 22.58 14.25
C ILE A 363 -5.11 22.79 15.36
N ASP A 364 -4.17 23.69 15.13
CA ASP A 364 -3.14 24.06 16.09
C ASP A 364 -3.40 25.48 16.62
N THR A 365 -3.78 25.59 17.89
CA THR A 365 -4.07 26.87 18.54
C THR A 365 -2.81 27.56 19.07
N ALA A 366 -1.64 26.91 19.07
CA ALA A 366 -0.38 27.53 19.50
C ALA A 366 0.23 28.41 18.38
N VAL A 367 -0.03 28.06 17.13
CA VAL A 367 0.40 28.82 15.96
C VAL A 367 -0.78 29.64 15.46
N GLN A 368 -0.85 30.92 15.82
CA GLN A 368 -1.94 31.81 15.40
C GLN A 368 -1.43 33.09 14.72
N VAL A 369 -2.17 33.58 13.72
CA VAL A 369 -1.93 34.86 13.05
C VAL A 369 -3.22 35.68 13.10
N THR A 370 -3.11 36.95 13.48
CA THR A 370 -4.25 37.88 13.46
C THR A 370 -4.28 38.64 12.15
N VAL A 371 -5.33 38.47 11.35
CA VAL A 371 -5.54 39.17 10.07
C VAL A 371 -6.86 39.93 10.14
N GLY A 372 -6.81 41.27 10.05
CA GLY A 372 -8.01 42.11 10.07
C GLY A 372 -8.86 42.01 11.34
N GLY A 373 -8.27 41.64 12.48
CA GLY A 373 -8.98 41.42 13.75
C GLY A 373 -9.50 39.99 13.96
N ASN A 374 -9.40 39.11 12.96
CA ASN A 374 -9.74 37.70 13.08
C ASN A 374 -8.49 36.87 13.41
N ILE A 375 -8.62 35.94 14.35
CA ILE A 375 -7.55 35.00 14.72
C ILE A 375 -7.65 33.79 13.78
N VAL A 376 -6.57 33.50 13.08
CA VAL A 376 -6.43 32.35 12.18
C VAL A 376 -5.42 31.38 12.78
N ASN A 377 -5.86 30.15 13.03
CA ASN A 377 -5.03 29.10 13.60
C ASN A 377 -4.29 28.32 12.50
N GLY A 378 -3.14 27.77 12.85
CA GLY A 378 -2.37 26.86 12.02
C GLY A 378 -2.92 25.44 12.04
N PHE A 379 -2.21 24.54 11.35
CA PHE A 379 -2.49 23.12 11.37
C PHE A 379 -1.27 22.33 11.81
N LYS A 380 -1.50 21.32 12.64
CA LYS A 380 -0.51 20.31 12.96
C LYS A 380 -0.76 19.08 12.08
N VAL A 381 0.08 18.91 11.06
CA VAL A 381 -0.07 17.86 10.03
C VAL A 381 0.97 16.76 10.24
N ARG A 382 0.52 15.50 10.18
CA ARG A 382 1.36 14.31 10.20
C ARG A 382 1.10 13.55 8.92
N ARG A 383 2.13 13.33 8.11
CA ARG A 383 1.98 12.73 6.78
C ARG A 383 3.04 11.66 6.53
N ALA A 384 2.64 10.54 5.94
CA ALA A 384 3.54 9.49 5.50
C ALA A 384 3.12 8.97 4.11
N ASN A 385 4.07 9.00 3.17
CA ASN A 385 3.91 8.49 1.81
C ASN A 385 4.95 7.40 1.59
N THR A 386 4.51 6.16 1.37
CA THR A 386 5.43 5.03 1.25
C THR A 386 4.85 3.92 0.37
N ALA A 387 5.72 3.00 -0.05
CA ALA A 387 5.34 1.74 -0.66
C ALA A 387 5.96 0.61 0.17
N VAL A 388 5.13 -0.31 0.66
CA VAL A 388 5.55 -1.41 1.53
C VAL A 388 4.92 -2.71 1.10
N GLU A 389 5.56 -3.83 1.43
CA GLU A 389 5.04 -5.17 1.14
C GLU A 389 4.91 -5.94 2.45
N LEU A 390 3.74 -6.53 2.68
CA LEU A 390 3.41 -7.25 3.91
C LEU A 390 2.51 -8.46 3.61
N PRO A 391 2.61 -9.54 4.39
CA PRO A 391 1.65 -10.64 4.30
C PRO A 391 0.27 -10.22 4.80
N SER A 392 -0.77 -10.95 4.42
CA SER A 392 -2.12 -10.78 5.00
C SER A 392 -2.08 -10.98 6.53
N GLY A 393 -2.64 -10.05 7.29
CA GLY A 393 -2.58 -9.97 8.75
C GLY A 393 -1.26 -9.45 9.31
N GLY A 394 -0.25 -9.19 8.47
CA GLY A 394 1.01 -8.59 8.88
C GLY A 394 0.84 -7.12 9.25
N SER A 395 1.60 -6.66 10.24
CA SER A 395 1.66 -5.25 10.64
C SER A 395 3.07 -4.72 10.49
N LEU A 396 3.20 -3.48 10.02
CA LEU A 396 4.49 -2.82 9.81
C LEU A 396 4.42 -1.37 10.31
N MET A 397 5.43 -0.95 11.06
CA MET A 397 5.66 0.47 11.35
C MET A 397 6.26 1.15 10.12
N ILE A 398 5.54 2.13 9.55
CA ILE A 398 5.96 2.83 8.33
C ILE A 398 6.65 4.17 8.61
N ALA A 399 6.36 4.77 9.76
CA ALA A 399 6.98 6.02 10.18
C ALA A 399 7.00 6.12 11.71
N GLY A 400 8.00 6.83 12.23
CA GLY A 400 8.10 7.19 13.64
C GLY A 400 8.89 8.48 13.82
N LEU A 401 8.55 9.26 14.85
CA LEU A 401 9.24 10.49 15.22
C LEU A 401 9.26 10.62 16.74
N LEU A 402 10.43 10.88 17.31
CA LEU A 402 10.60 11.27 18.70
C LEU A 402 11.20 12.67 18.74
N GLN A 403 10.53 13.59 19.41
CA GLN A 403 10.98 14.96 19.63
C GLN A 403 11.08 15.22 21.14
N ASN A 404 12.16 15.87 21.55
CA ASN A 404 12.37 16.29 22.94
C ASN A 404 13.01 17.68 22.94
N GLU A 405 12.29 18.65 23.50
CA GLU A 405 12.73 20.02 23.67
C GLU A 405 12.82 20.31 25.16
N THR A 406 13.95 20.86 25.60
CA THR A 406 14.17 21.24 27.00
C THR A 406 14.67 22.67 27.07
N GLN A 407 13.96 23.51 27.81
CA GLN A 407 14.31 24.90 28.06
C GLN A 407 14.56 25.11 29.55
N GLN A 408 15.66 25.78 29.87
CA GLN A 408 16.01 26.13 31.25
C GLN A 408 16.35 27.61 31.30
N ASN A 409 15.58 28.35 32.07
CA ASN A 409 15.80 29.77 32.31
C ASN A 409 16.19 29.95 33.78
N LEU A 410 17.30 30.68 33.98
CA LEU A 410 17.76 31.10 35.29
C LEU A 410 17.79 32.62 35.29
N ASN A 411 17.02 33.21 36.18
CA ASN A 411 17.00 34.64 36.43
C ASN A 411 17.43 34.86 37.88
N GLY A 412 18.06 35.99 38.20
CA GLY A 412 18.53 36.23 39.56
C GLY A 412 19.24 37.54 39.71
N VAL A 413 19.56 37.88 40.96
CA VAL A 413 20.32 39.09 41.28
C VAL A 413 21.81 38.83 41.00
N PRO A 414 22.48 39.60 40.12
CA PRO A 414 23.89 39.40 39.81
C PRO A 414 24.76 39.40 41.07
N GLY A 415 25.69 38.46 41.18
CA GLY A 415 26.58 38.27 42.33
C GLY A 415 25.94 37.51 43.49
N LEU A 416 24.73 37.87 43.93
CA LEU A 416 24.03 37.17 45.02
C LEU A 416 23.53 35.78 44.60
N MET A 417 23.16 35.60 43.33
CA MET A 417 22.71 34.31 42.80
C MET A 417 23.81 33.22 42.80
N ASP A 418 25.07 33.63 42.81
CA ASP A 418 26.23 32.73 42.73
C ASP A 418 26.76 32.31 44.13
N LEU A 419 26.16 32.82 45.22
CA LEU A 419 26.58 32.46 46.57
C LEU A 419 26.31 30.98 46.86
N PRO A 420 27.26 30.25 47.49
CA PRO A 420 27.02 28.87 47.89
C PRO A 420 25.90 28.84 48.94
N ILE A 421 25.02 27.83 48.86
CA ILE A 421 23.88 27.58 49.76
C ILE A 421 22.74 28.61 49.64
N LEU A 422 23.06 29.92 49.60
CA LEU A 422 22.09 31.01 49.61
C LEU A 422 21.66 31.49 48.22
N GLY A 423 22.42 31.20 47.16
CA GLY A 423 22.12 31.68 45.81
C GLY A 423 20.73 31.31 45.30
N ASN A 424 20.19 30.16 45.72
CA ASN A 424 18.85 29.72 45.35
C ASN A 424 17.73 30.60 45.93
N LEU A 425 18.00 31.37 47.00
CA LEU A 425 17.07 32.37 47.54
C LEU A 425 17.09 33.67 46.75
N PHE A 426 18.11 33.91 45.90
CA PHE A 426 18.26 35.11 45.08
C PHE A 426 18.15 34.83 43.58
N SER A 427 17.66 33.64 43.23
CA SER A 427 17.48 33.18 41.86
C SER A 427 16.09 32.59 41.65
N SER A 428 15.55 32.71 40.44
CA SER A 428 14.40 32.00 39.94
C SER A 428 14.79 31.06 38.80
N LYS A 429 14.33 29.81 38.91
CA LYS A 429 14.59 28.74 37.95
C LYS A 429 13.27 28.34 37.32
N ALA A 430 13.21 28.42 35.99
CA ALA A 430 12.13 27.87 35.20
C ALA A 430 12.70 26.75 34.31
N PHE A 431 12.09 25.58 34.40
CA PHE A 431 12.42 24.39 33.63
C PHE A 431 11.17 23.98 32.86
N GLN A 432 11.28 23.87 31.54
CA GLN A 432 10.23 23.37 30.67
C GLN A 432 10.79 22.21 29.84
N ARG A 433 10.02 21.14 29.71
CA ARG A 433 10.34 20.00 28.85
C ARG A 433 9.10 19.56 28.08
N ASP A 434 9.22 19.56 26.75
CA ASP A 434 8.20 19.12 25.82
C ASP A 434 8.70 17.88 25.06
N GLU A 435 8.02 16.76 25.22
CA GLU A 435 8.31 15.48 24.56
C GLU A 435 7.14 15.08 23.65
N SER A 436 7.43 14.63 22.43
CA SER A 436 6.42 14.11 21.50
C SER A 436 6.91 12.84 20.84
N GLU A 437 6.07 11.79 20.87
CA GLU A 437 6.30 10.50 20.24
C GLU A 437 5.18 10.22 19.25
N LEU A 438 5.51 10.05 17.98
CA LEU A 438 4.58 9.70 16.91
C LEU A 438 4.99 8.36 16.31
N VAL A 439 4.02 7.48 16.07
CA VAL A 439 4.18 6.22 15.35
C VAL A 439 3.02 6.04 14.38
N ILE A 440 3.34 5.65 13.15
CA ILE A 440 2.38 5.28 12.13
C ILE A 440 2.61 3.81 11.76
N MET A 441 1.58 2.98 11.98
CA MET A 441 1.58 1.55 11.67
C MET A 441 0.51 1.24 10.65
N VAL A 442 0.74 0.23 9.83
CA VAL A 442 -0.21 -0.25 8.83
C VAL A 442 -0.38 -1.75 8.97
N THR A 443 -1.59 -2.23 8.75
CA THR A 443 -1.94 -3.65 8.76
C THR A 443 -2.90 -3.89 7.61
N CYS A 444 -2.67 -4.94 6.82
CA CYS A 444 -3.51 -5.29 5.67
C CYS A 444 -4.09 -6.69 5.84
N TYR A 445 -5.34 -6.88 5.43
CA TYR A 445 -5.99 -8.18 5.44
C TYR A 445 -6.61 -8.45 4.07
N LEU A 446 -6.41 -9.64 3.52
CA LEU A 446 -7.26 -10.16 2.45
C LEU A 446 -8.62 -10.48 3.05
N VAL A 447 -9.69 -9.93 2.49
CA VAL A 447 -11.06 -10.06 3.02
C VAL A 447 -12.03 -10.50 1.94
N ASP A 448 -13.05 -11.23 2.35
CA ASP A 448 -14.16 -11.64 1.48
C ASP A 448 -15.41 -10.82 1.79
N PRO A 449 -16.22 -10.49 0.76
CA PRO A 449 -17.51 -9.84 0.98
C PRO A 449 -18.48 -10.77 1.72
N VAL A 450 -19.21 -10.21 2.69
CA VAL A 450 -20.23 -10.94 3.46
C VAL A 450 -21.64 -10.45 3.12
N GLN A 451 -22.65 -11.30 3.34
CA GLN A 451 -24.06 -10.92 3.12
C GLN A 451 -24.49 -9.80 4.09
N PRO A 452 -25.34 -8.84 3.66
CA PRO A 452 -25.70 -7.65 4.45
C PRO A 452 -26.22 -7.95 5.85
N GLY A 453 -26.99 -9.03 6.04
CA GLY A 453 -27.55 -9.42 7.34
C GLY A 453 -26.52 -9.92 8.38
N ARG A 454 -25.23 -9.96 8.02
CA ARG A 454 -24.11 -10.25 8.94
C ARG A 454 -23.26 -9.03 9.27
N LEU A 455 -23.54 -7.88 8.68
CA LEU A 455 -22.86 -6.62 8.99
C LEU A 455 -23.60 -5.95 10.16
N ALA A 456 -22.85 -5.49 11.16
CA ALA A 456 -23.37 -4.63 12.22
C ALA A 456 -22.95 -3.19 11.90
N THR A 457 -23.90 -2.28 11.76
CA THR A 457 -23.62 -0.84 11.63
C THR A 457 -23.50 -0.18 13.00
N ALA A 458 -22.84 0.97 13.09
CA ALA A 458 -22.78 1.76 14.33
C ALA A 458 -24.16 2.25 14.80
N THR A 459 -25.15 2.26 13.88
CA THR A 459 -26.54 2.60 14.16
C THR A 459 -27.42 1.39 14.51
N ASP A 460 -26.89 0.17 14.38
CA ASP A 460 -27.67 -1.04 14.71
C ASP A 460 -27.94 -1.08 16.22
N GLY A 461 -29.23 -1.15 16.58
CA GLY A 461 -29.66 -1.07 17.98
C GLY A 461 -29.79 0.35 18.53
N PHE A 462 -29.55 1.40 17.72
CA PHE A 462 -29.87 2.77 18.10
C PHE A 462 -31.39 2.96 18.15
N ALA A 463 -31.91 3.27 19.33
CA ALA A 463 -33.28 3.72 19.54
C ALA A 463 -33.23 5.11 20.17
N ALA A 464 -33.79 6.10 19.48
CA ALA A 464 -33.95 7.44 20.05
C ALA A 464 -34.81 7.35 21.32
N THR A 465 -34.37 8.04 22.38
CA THR A 465 -35.13 8.12 23.63
C THR A 465 -36.47 8.84 23.40
N ASN A 466 -37.54 8.38 24.05
CA ASN A 466 -38.83 9.07 24.09
C ASN A 466 -38.74 10.32 24.99
N ASP A 467 -39.44 11.41 24.64
CA ASP A 467 -39.36 12.71 25.33
C ASP A 467 -39.49 12.62 26.85
N LEU A 468 -40.35 11.73 27.35
CA LEU A 468 -40.54 11.55 28.79
C LEU A 468 -39.28 11.04 29.49
N ASP A 469 -38.55 10.09 28.89
CA ASP A 469 -37.28 9.57 29.44
C ASP A 469 -36.14 10.58 29.29
N PHE A 470 -36.16 11.41 28.24
CA PHE A 470 -35.21 12.50 28.07
C PHE A 470 -35.39 13.58 29.14
N TYR A 471 -36.63 14.05 29.36
CA TYR A 471 -36.92 15.13 30.31
C TYR A 471 -37.01 14.66 31.77
N LEU A 472 -37.49 13.44 32.04
CA LEU A 472 -37.68 12.93 33.41
C LEU A 472 -36.48 12.14 33.93
N LEU A 473 -35.89 11.29 33.08
CA LEU A 473 -34.78 10.42 33.48
C LEU A 473 -33.41 10.96 33.05
N ASN A 474 -33.37 12.08 32.30
CA ASN A 474 -32.16 12.69 31.76
C ASN A 474 -31.30 11.68 30.98
N ARG A 475 -31.95 10.79 30.22
CA ARG A 475 -31.30 9.75 29.42
C ARG A 475 -31.31 10.12 27.95
N LEU A 476 -30.13 10.24 27.35
CA LEU A 476 -29.99 10.58 25.93
C LEU A 476 -30.26 9.38 24.99
N HIS A 477 -30.23 8.15 25.50
CA HIS A 477 -30.42 6.94 24.72
C HIS A 477 -31.02 5.81 25.57
N HIS A 478 -31.83 4.94 24.94
CA HIS A 478 -32.36 3.74 25.57
C HIS A 478 -31.61 2.50 25.06
N LEU A 479 -30.89 1.78 25.93
CA LEU A 479 -30.15 0.57 25.54
C LEU A 479 -31.11 -0.63 25.50
N TYR A 480 -31.46 -1.11 24.30
CA TYR A 480 -32.08 -2.44 24.14
C TYR A 480 -30.99 -3.50 24.04
N THR A 481 -30.94 -4.45 24.98
CA THR A 481 -29.99 -5.57 25.00
C THR A 481 -30.38 -6.74 24.07
N GLY A 482 -31.32 -6.54 23.14
CA GLY A 482 -31.81 -7.59 22.22
C GLY A 482 -31.88 -7.10 20.78
N LYS A 483 -31.74 -8.01 19.81
CA LYS A 483 -31.92 -7.74 18.38
C LYS A 483 -33.28 -7.06 18.17
N SER A 484 -33.26 -5.75 17.95
CA SER A 484 -34.46 -4.99 17.65
C SER A 484 -34.93 -5.41 16.25
N THR A 485 -36.06 -6.10 16.18
CA THR A 485 -36.82 -6.20 14.94
C THR A 485 -37.32 -4.79 14.64
N LEU A 486 -36.76 -4.14 13.61
CA LEU A 486 -37.29 -2.88 13.09
C LEU A 486 -38.82 -3.06 12.92
N PRO A 487 -39.66 -2.18 13.51
CA PRO A 487 -41.09 -2.28 13.28
C PRO A 487 -41.34 -2.12 11.77
N ALA A 488 -42.09 -3.06 11.20
CA ALA A 488 -42.42 -3.09 9.77
C ALA A 488 -43.23 -1.87 9.28
N ASN A 489 -43.63 -1.00 10.21
CA ASN A 489 -44.31 0.24 9.95
C ASN A 489 -43.38 1.38 10.38
N GLY A 490 -43.14 2.31 9.45
CA GLY A 490 -42.27 3.48 9.64
C GLY A 490 -42.56 4.23 10.94
N VAL A 491 -41.60 5.06 11.34
CA VAL A 491 -41.60 5.83 12.60
C VAL A 491 -42.96 6.49 12.85
N VAL A 492 -43.77 5.89 13.73
CA VAL A 492 -45.03 6.47 14.23
C VAL A 492 -44.68 7.20 15.53
N GLY A 493 -44.49 8.51 15.43
CA GLY A 493 -44.49 9.39 16.61
C GLY A 493 -45.93 9.64 17.08
N PRO A 494 -46.24 9.72 18.39
CA PRO A 494 -47.62 9.82 18.85
C PRO A 494 -48.30 11.16 18.53
N ILE A 495 -47.57 12.23 18.20
CA ILE A 495 -48.17 13.54 17.93
C ILE A 495 -47.28 14.29 16.92
N GLY A 496 -47.76 14.44 15.69
CA GLY A 496 -47.09 15.22 14.65
C GLY A 496 -47.39 14.67 13.25
N TYR A 497 -48.00 15.50 12.40
CA TYR A 497 -48.19 15.17 10.99
C TYR A 497 -46.82 15.15 10.29
N ILE A 498 -46.35 13.97 9.91
CA ILE A 498 -45.30 13.84 8.89
C ILE A 498 -46.03 13.53 7.58
N VAL A 499 -45.92 14.46 6.63
CA VAL A 499 -46.45 14.31 5.27
C VAL A 499 -45.68 13.19 4.58
N ARG A 500 -46.43 12.37 3.85
CA ARG A 500 -46.02 11.11 3.23
C ARG A 500 -45.10 11.30 2.04
#